data_AF-A0A955Y677-F1
#
_entry.id   AF-A0A955Y677-F1
#
_cell.length_a   1.000
_cell.length_b   1.000
_cell.length_c   1.000
_cell.angle_alpha   90.00
_cell.angle_beta   90.00
_cell.angle_gamma   90.00
#
_symmetry.space_group_name_H-M   'P 1'
#
loop_
_entity.id
_entity.type
_entity.pdbx_description
1 polymer ?
#
loop_
_entity_poly.entity_id
_entity_poly.type
_entity_poly.pdbx_seq_one_letter_code
_entity_poly.pdbx_strand_id
1 'polypeptide(L)'
;MHLRRGGEYLLFLRRNLRPAWHWDMDGNRVQHGFEEDLIALHFLQGGRIVRVSATDGDLSRKVAERLASEFFAQPIHYQEDHQATAEASIQAFITALLDPEDSRLSIVEAVFDNGPLPNSPRVIVTDFTGGDIAPALHFLETHVGAVFKNLDDVRKLKVAWEGHRIALCFPLVAGLRVVHFWDNRVDNNQATRFADFMRAQFGLEIRSVETRRR
;
A
#
# COMPACT_ATOMS: atom_id res chain seq x y z
N MET A 1 -1.32 5.68 -27.21
CA MET A 1 0.09 6.02 -27.55
C MET A 1 0.99 4.98 -26.91
N HIS A 2 1.97 4.43 -27.61
CA HIS A 2 2.95 3.49 -27.05
C HIS A 2 4.34 4.13 -27.09
N LEU A 3 5.05 4.10 -25.97
CA LEU A 3 6.45 4.50 -25.87
C LEU A 3 7.27 3.25 -25.60
N ARG A 4 8.31 3.00 -26.42
CA ARG A 4 9.23 1.88 -26.28
C ARG A 4 10.57 2.40 -25.80
N ARG A 5 11.00 1.97 -24.61
CA ARG A 5 12.39 2.12 -24.12
C ARG A 5 12.81 0.78 -23.51
N GLY A 6 13.90 0.20 -23.98
CA GLY A 6 14.57 -0.92 -23.30
C GLY A 6 13.74 -2.19 -23.04
N GLY A 7 12.67 -2.47 -23.81
CA GLY A 7 11.81 -3.64 -23.58
C GLY A 7 10.66 -3.42 -22.60
N GLU A 8 10.45 -2.16 -22.19
CA GLU A 8 9.25 -1.72 -21.49
C GLU A 8 8.20 -1.18 -22.48
N TYR A 9 6.93 -1.38 -22.15
CA TYR A 9 5.80 -0.86 -22.92
C TYR A 9 4.87 -0.07 -22.00
N LEU A 10 4.57 1.17 -22.36
CA LEU A 10 3.60 1.99 -21.66
C LEU A 10 2.37 2.21 -22.56
N LEU A 11 1.20 1.80 -22.06
CA LEU A 11 -0.07 1.96 -22.75
C LEU A 11 -1.00 2.86 -21.92
N PHE A 12 -1.55 3.87 -22.58
CA PHE A 12 -2.60 4.71 -22.05
C PHE A 12 -3.90 4.43 -22.78
N LEU A 13 -4.96 4.15 -22.01
CA LEU A 13 -6.32 3.99 -22.49
C LEU A 13 -7.17 5.07 -21.83
N ARG A 14 -7.88 5.84 -22.64
CA ARG A 14 -8.90 6.77 -22.18
C ARG A 14 -10.25 6.19 -22.52
N ARG A 15 -11.15 6.17 -21.55
CA ARG A 15 -12.55 5.78 -21.78
C ARG A 15 -13.51 6.73 -21.07
N ASN A 16 -14.72 6.79 -21.60
CA ASN A 16 -15.83 7.48 -20.96
C ASN A 16 -16.33 6.59 -19.81
N LEU A 17 -16.25 7.09 -18.57
CA LEU A 17 -16.65 6.37 -17.36
C LEU A 17 -18.16 6.48 -17.13
N ARG A 18 -18.67 7.71 -17.01
CA ARG A 18 -20.11 8.00 -16.86
C ARG A 18 -20.43 9.38 -17.41
N PRO A 19 -21.71 9.67 -17.73
CA PRO A 19 -22.11 11.01 -18.11
C PRO A 19 -21.67 12.06 -17.09
N ALA A 20 -21.02 13.12 -17.56
CA ALA A 20 -20.66 14.24 -16.70
C ALA A 20 -21.86 15.18 -16.59
N TRP A 21 -22.22 15.50 -15.34
CA TRP A 21 -23.30 16.40 -15.00
C TRP A 21 -22.73 17.72 -14.48
N HIS A 22 -23.14 18.81 -15.10
CA HIS A 22 -22.77 20.16 -14.71
C HIS A 22 -24.02 20.93 -14.32
N TRP A 23 -23.85 21.99 -13.54
CA TRP A 23 -24.90 22.96 -13.26
C TRP A 23 -24.65 24.17 -14.16
N ASP A 24 -25.66 24.60 -14.91
CA ASP A 24 -25.57 25.85 -15.66
C ASP A 24 -25.79 27.07 -14.75
N MET A 25 -25.70 28.27 -15.33
CA MET A 25 -25.87 29.53 -14.61
C MET A 25 -27.31 29.74 -14.09
N ASP A 26 -28.27 28.99 -14.64
CA ASP A 26 -29.68 29.01 -14.26
C ASP A 26 -30.02 27.93 -13.21
N GLY A 27 -29.02 27.17 -12.75
CA GLY A 27 -29.20 26.12 -11.75
C GLY A 27 -29.83 24.84 -12.30
N ASN A 28 -29.85 24.63 -13.62
CA ASN A 28 -30.31 23.39 -14.22
C ASN A 28 -29.16 22.39 -14.34
N ARG A 29 -29.48 21.10 -14.16
CA ARG A 29 -28.52 20.02 -14.35
C ARG A 29 -28.41 19.68 -15.83
N VAL A 30 -27.30 20.02 -16.45
CA VAL A 30 -27.02 19.76 -17.86
C VAL A 30 -26.01 18.61 -17.97
N GLN A 31 -26.33 17.62 -18.82
CA GLN A 31 -25.38 16.57 -19.17
C GLN A 31 -24.47 17.11 -20.27
N HIS A 32 -23.16 17.22 -20.00
CA HIS A 32 -22.18 17.65 -21.00
C HIS A 32 -20.94 16.76 -20.94
N GLY A 33 -20.74 15.96 -21.98
CA GLY A 33 -19.61 15.04 -22.08
C GLY A 33 -19.68 13.86 -21.10
N PHE A 34 -18.50 13.31 -20.79
CA PHE A 34 -18.33 12.17 -19.90
C PHE A 34 -17.20 12.45 -18.92
N GLU A 35 -17.35 11.95 -17.70
CA GLU A 35 -16.21 11.79 -16.80
C GLU A 35 -15.28 10.74 -17.41
N GLU A 36 -13.98 11.00 -17.39
CA GLU A 36 -12.99 10.18 -18.05
C GLU A 36 -12.25 9.29 -17.07
N ASP A 37 -12.01 8.06 -17.49
CA ASP A 37 -11.11 7.14 -16.81
C ASP A 37 -9.87 6.95 -17.67
N LEU A 38 -8.72 7.29 -17.09
CA LEU A 38 -7.41 7.06 -17.68
C LEU A 38 -6.81 5.81 -17.04
N ILE A 39 -6.65 4.77 -17.86
CA ILE A 39 -5.99 3.53 -17.47
C ILE A 39 -4.57 3.57 -18.04
N ALA A 40 -3.58 3.52 -17.16
CA ALA A 40 -2.17 3.41 -17.52
C ALA A 40 -1.66 2.00 -17.20
N LEU A 41 -1.16 1.30 -18.22
CA LEU A 41 -0.51 -0.01 -18.10
C LEU A 41 0.96 0.13 -18.44
N HIS A 42 1.83 -0.11 -17.48
CA HIS A 42 3.28 -0.10 -17.66
C HIS A 42 3.81 -1.53 -17.57
N PHE A 43 4.06 -2.12 -18.72
CA PHE A 43 4.68 -3.44 -18.85
C PHE A 43 6.19 -3.30 -18.70
N LEU A 44 6.73 -4.00 -17.71
CA LEU A 44 8.14 -4.06 -17.36
C LEU A 44 8.69 -5.45 -17.67
N GLN A 45 10.01 -5.55 -17.83
CA GLN A 45 10.72 -6.83 -18.02
C GLN A 45 10.14 -7.69 -19.16
N GLY A 46 9.88 -7.10 -20.33
CA GLY A 46 9.27 -7.81 -21.46
C GLY A 46 7.82 -8.25 -21.22
N GLY A 47 7.12 -7.57 -20.29
CA GLY A 47 5.73 -7.80 -19.92
C GLY A 47 5.48 -8.94 -18.93
N ARG A 48 6.53 -9.39 -18.22
CA ARG A 48 6.38 -10.26 -17.04
C ARG A 48 5.75 -9.55 -15.84
N ILE A 49 5.95 -8.24 -15.75
CA ILE A 49 5.40 -7.40 -14.69
C ILE A 49 4.55 -6.33 -15.37
N VAL A 50 3.36 -6.07 -14.83
CA VAL A 50 2.54 -4.93 -15.22
C VAL A 50 2.27 -4.07 -13.99
N ARG A 51 2.46 -2.76 -14.11
CA ARG A 51 1.91 -1.79 -13.16
C ARG A 51 0.64 -1.22 -13.77
N VAL A 52 -0.45 -1.26 -13.01
CA VAL A 52 -1.76 -0.77 -13.43
C VAL A 52 -2.11 0.43 -12.55
N SER A 53 -2.40 1.56 -13.17
CA SER A 53 -3.00 2.72 -12.51
C SER A 53 -4.31 3.02 -13.24
N ALA A 54 -5.42 3.04 -12.48
CA ALA A 54 -6.74 3.28 -13.01
C ALA A 54 -7.72 3.69 -11.91
N THR A 55 -8.80 4.37 -12.29
CA THR A 55 -9.84 4.82 -11.34
C THR A 55 -10.70 3.64 -10.85
N ASP A 56 -10.91 2.64 -11.70
CA ASP A 56 -11.69 1.42 -11.41
C ASP A 56 -10.83 0.16 -11.57
N GLY A 57 -10.45 -0.47 -10.46
CA GLY A 57 -9.46 -1.55 -10.44
C GLY A 57 -9.89 -2.85 -11.14
N ASP A 58 -11.16 -3.26 -11.04
CA ASP A 58 -11.59 -4.59 -11.51
C ASP A 58 -11.75 -4.62 -13.03
N LEU A 59 -12.40 -3.59 -13.58
CA LEU A 59 -12.61 -3.48 -15.02
C LEU A 59 -11.30 -3.15 -15.75
N SER A 60 -10.46 -2.32 -15.16
CA SER A 60 -9.13 -2.02 -15.71
C SER A 60 -8.23 -3.24 -15.73
N ARG A 61 -8.30 -4.11 -14.71
CA ARG A 61 -7.61 -5.39 -14.70
C ARG A 61 -8.07 -6.28 -15.85
N LYS A 62 -9.39 -6.44 -16.06
CA LYS A 62 -9.94 -7.23 -17.19
C LYS A 62 -9.51 -6.70 -18.56
N VAL A 63 -9.53 -5.38 -18.74
CA VAL A 63 -9.08 -4.73 -19.99
C VAL A 63 -7.60 -5.00 -20.21
N ALA A 64 -6.79 -4.89 -19.17
CA ALA A 64 -5.37 -5.16 -19.22
C ALA A 64 -5.08 -6.64 -19.55
N GLU A 65 -5.81 -7.60 -18.96
CA GLU A 65 -5.62 -9.04 -19.22
C GLU A 65 -5.90 -9.35 -20.69
N ARG A 66 -6.98 -8.76 -21.22
CA ARG A 66 -7.35 -8.94 -22.62
C ARG A 66 -6.27 -8.41 -23.55
N LEU A 67 -5.76 -7.21 -23.29
CA LEU A 67 -4.72 -6.59 -24.09
C LEU A 67 -3.40 -7.35 -24.03
N ALA A 68 -3.00 -7.82 -22.84
CA ALA A 68 -1.82 -8.65 -22.68
C ALA A 68 -1.98 -9.99 -23.40
N SER A 69 -3.16 -10.61 -23.30
CA SER A 69 -3.44 -11.87 -23.98
C SER A 69 -3.34 -11.76 -25.50
N GLU A 70 -3.87 -10.66 -26.06
CA GLU A 70 -3.75 -10.37 -27.50
C GLU A 70 -2.31 -10.05 -27.89
N PHE A 71 -1.59 -9.25 -27.09
CA PHE A 71 -0.19 -8.88 -27.36
C PHE A 71 0.76 -10.09 -27.33
N PHE A 72 0.57 -11.01 -26.38
CA PHE A 72 1.38 -12.23 -26.25
C PHE A 72 0.83 -13.43 -27.03
N ALA A 73 -0.29 -13.27 -27.74
CA ALA A 73 -0.98 -14.31 -28.50
C ALA A 73 -1.29 -15.60 -27.69
N GLN A 74 -1.55 -15.46 -26.39
CA GLN A 74 -1.91 -16.56 -25.49
C GLN A 74 -2.77 -16.04 -24.32
N PRO A 75 -3.58 -16.88 -23.67
CA PRO A 75 -4.29 -16.46 -22.47
C PRO A 75 -3.32 -16.02 -21.36
N ILE A 76 -3.45 -14.76 -20.92
CA ILE A 76 -2.70 -14.19 -19.81
C ILE A 76 -3.69 -13.82 -18.71
N HIS A 77 -3.43 -14.29 -17.50
CA HIS A 77 -4.17 -13.94 -16.30
C HIS A 77 -3.26 -13.19 -15.34
N TYR A 78 -3.71 -12.05 -14.83
CA TYR A 78 -2.95 -11.35 -13.81
C TYR A 78 -3.14 -12.02 -12.48
N GLN A 79 -2.06 -12.59 -11.99
CA GLN A 79 -1.95 -12.94 -10.59
C GLN A 79 -1.40 -11.72 -9.86
N GLU A 80 -2.04 -11.35 -8.75
CA GLU A 80 -1.39 -10.45 -7.82
C GLU A 80 -0.10 -11.13 -7.35
N ASP A 81 1.02 -10.50 -7.66
CA ASP A 81 2.29 -10.96 -7.14
C ASP A 81 2.25 -10.76 -5.62
N HIS A 82 2.08 -11.83 -4.87
CA HIS A 82 2.20 -11.78 -3.42
C HIS A 82 3.67 -12.03 -3.09
N GLN A 83 4.49 -10.97 -3.15
CA GLN A 83 5.83 -11.03 -2.56
C GLN A 83 5.65 -11.18 -1.05
N ALA A 84 5.69 -12.43 -0.61
CA ALA A 84 5.56 -12.80 0.77
C ALA A 84 6.81 -12.34 1.52
N THR A 85 6.60 -11.80 2.70
CA THR A 85 7.67 -11.46 3.64
C THR A 85 7.60 -12.45 4.78
N ALA A 86 8.73 -13.09 5.09
CA ALA A 86 8.79 -14.04 6.20
C ALA A 86 8.38 -13.35 7.51
N GLU A 87 7.55 -13.99 8.32
CA GLU A 87 7.09 -13.41 9.59
C GLU A 87 8.26 -13.07 10.52
N ALA A 88 9.33 -13.86 10.50
CA ALA A 88 10.55 -13.58 11.24
C ALA A 88 11.20 -12.24 10.85
N SER A 89 11.15 -11.86 9.56
CA SER A 89 11.67 -10.57 9.09
C SER A 89 10.81 -9.41 9.59
N ILE A 90 9.48 -9.58 9.62
CA ILE A 90 8.56 -8.58 10.17
C ILE A 90 8.77 -8.43 11.67
N GLN A 91 8.98 -9.53 12.38
CA GLN A 91 9.29 -9.47 13.81
C GLN A 91 10.62 -8.79 14.08
N ALA A 92 11.67 -9.11 13.32
CA ALA A 92 12.95 -8.42 13.43
C ALA A 92 12.83 -6.92 13.17
N PHE A 93 12.00 -6.52 12.21
CA PHE A 93 11.67 -5.12 11.96
C PHE A 93 10.95 -4.47 13.15
N ILE A 94 9.94 -5.14 13.74
CA ILE A 94 9.25 -4.61 14.93
C ILE A 94 10.21 -4.50 16.11
N THR A 95 11.08 -5.49 16.32
CA THR A 95 12.12 -5.43 17.35
C THR A 95 13.04 -4.23 17.13
N ALA A 96 13.48 -3.99 15.89
CA ALA A 96 14.28 -2.82 15.54
C ALA A 96 13.53 -1.49 15.80
N LEU A 97 12.23 -1.41 15.48
CA LEU A 97 11.41 -0.22 15.78
C LEU A 97 11.23 0.05 17.28
N LEU A 98 11.39 -0.97 18.13
CA LEU A 98 11.25 -0.84 19.58
C LEU A 98 12.60 -0.64 20.28
N ASP A 99 13.71 -0.75 19.55
CA ASP A 99 15.05 -0.53 20.07
C ASP A 99 15.36 0.97 20.12
N PRO A 100 15.53 1.56 21.31
CA PRO A 100 15.81 2.99 21.44
C PRO A 100 17.16 3.41 20.82
N GLU A 101 18.07 2.47 20.59
CA GLU A 101 19.36 2.73 19.94
C GLU A 101 19.26 2.70 18.40
N ASP A 102 18.19 2.12 17.85
CA ASP A 102 17.95 2.05 16.40
C ASP A 102 17.17 3.29 15.91
N SER A 103 17.92 4.32 15.54
CA SER A 103 17.36 5.59 15.06
C SER A 103 16.94 5.62 13.59
N ARG A 104 16.89 4.46 12.90
CA ARG A 104 16.58 4.42 11.45
C ARG A 104 15.13 4.79 11.14
N LEU A 105 14.21 4.47 12.04
CA LEU A 105 12.78 4.79 11.94
C LEU A 105 12.20 4.97 13.34
N SER A 106 11.36 5.97 13.52
CA SER A 106 10.58 6.13 14.75
C SER A 106 9.15 5.64 14.53
N ILE A 107 8.60 4.92 15.50
CA ILE A 107 7.20 4.53 15.50
C ILE A 107 6.37 5.65 16.13
N VAL A 108 5.28 6.05 15.49
CA VAL A 108 4.47 7.22 15.91
C VAL A 108 3.00 6.89 16.16
N GLU A 109 2.56 5.68 15.77
CA GLU A 109 1.24 5.15 16.06
C GLU A 109 1.28 3.61 15.97
N ALA A 110 0.58 2.93 16.87
CA ALA A 110 0.31 1.50 16.81
C ALA A 110 -1.18 1.26 17.08
N VAL A 111 -1.79 0.38 16.30
CA VAL A 111 -3.20 0.01 16.42
C VAL A 111 -3.31 -1.50 16.53
N PHE A 112 -3.97 -1.95 17.59
CA PHE A 112 -4.18 -3.37 17.89
C PHE A 112 -5.68 -3.67 17.87
N ASP A 113 -6.10 -4.62 17.03
CA ASP A 113 -7.52 -5.02 16.96
C ASP A 113 -7.93 -5.84 18.18
N ASN A 114 -7.05 -6.71 18.67
CA ASN A 114 -7.15 -7.33 19.99
C ASN A 114 -6.09 -6.70 20.88
N GLY A 115 -6.51 -5.79 21.76
CA GLY A 115 -5.58 -5.14 22.67
C GLY A 115 -4.93 -6.12 23.66
N PRO A 116 -3.85 -5.71 24.35
CA PRO A 116 -3.15 -6.56 25.32
C PRO A 116 -4.02 -7.07 26.48
N LEU A 117 -5.20 -6.48 26.67
CA LEU A 117 -6.10 -6.79 27.77
C LEU A 117 -7.21 -7.74 27.29
N PRO A 118 -7.54 -8.81 28.03
CA PRO A 118 -8.63 -9.71 27.68
C PRO A 118 -9.95 -8.96 27.45
N ASN A 119 -10.64 -9.26 26.36
CA ASN A 119 -11.89 -8.61 25.94
C ASN A 119 -11.79 -7.08 25.75
N SER A 120 -10.59 -6.54 25.57
CA SER A 120 -10.45 -5.11 25.33
C SER A 120 -10.94 -4.72 23.94
N PRO A 121 -11.53 -3.52 23.79
CA PRO A 121 -11.75 -2.95 22.48
C PRO A 121 -10.40 -2.69 21.78
N ARG A 122 -10.46 -2.35 20.49
CA ARG A 122 -9.28 -1.87 19.75
C ARG A 122 -8.52 -0.82 20.55
N VAL A 123 -7.22 -1.03 20.71
CA VAL A 123 -6.31 -0.10 21.39
C VAL A 123 -5.51 0.68 20.35
N ILE A 124 -5.40 1.99 20.56
CA ILE A 124 -4.59 2.89 19.74
C ILE A 124 -3.59 3.58 20.66
N VAL A 125 -2.31 3.39 20.39
CA VAL A 125 -1.21 4.12 21.02
C VAL A 125 -0.67 5.09 19.99
N THR A 126 -0.69 6.38 20.26
CA THR A 126 -0.25 7.40 19.31
C THR A 126 0.31 8.60 20.03
N ASP A 127 1.32 9.22 19.44
CA ASP A 127 1.71 10.58 19.78
C ASP A 127 1.21 11.53 18.67
N PHE A 128 0.42 12.53 19.06
CA PHE A 128 -0.08 13.53 18.13
C PHE A 128 0.97 14.58 17.77
N THR A 129 1.99 14.75 18.60
CA THR A 129 3.12 15.66 18.35
C THR A 129 4.20 15.04 17.45
N GLY A 130 4.12 13.72 17.21
CA GLY A 130 5.00 13.01 16.29
C GLY A 130 6.29 12.47 16.93
N GLY A 131 6.38 12.49 18.26
CA GLY A 131 7.44 11.82 18.99
C GLY A 131 7.37 10.30 18.85
N ASP A 132 8.50 9.67 19.11
CA ASP A 132 8.65 8.22 19.09
C ASP A 132 7.90 7.58 20.26
N ILE A 133 6.99 6.66 19.94
CA ILE A 133 6.21 5.91 20.94
C ILE A 133 6.86 4.58 21.32
N ALA A 134 8.04 4.23 20.77
CA ALA A 134 8.77 3.01 21.10
C ALA A 134 8.90 2.78 22.61
N PRO A 135 9.26 3.78 23.46
CA PRO A 135 9.35 3.56 24.91
C PRO A 135 8.01 3.15 25.54
N ALA A 136 6.90 3.73 25.08
CA ALA A 136 5.56 3.39 25.58
C ALA A 136 5.15 1.97 25.15
N LEU A 137 5.48 1.58 23.92
CA LEU A 137 5.23 0.23 23.42
C LEU A 137 6.10 -0.82 24.12
N HIS A 138 7.36 -0.52 24.38
CA HIS A 138 8.25 -1.39 25.16
C HIS A 138 7.72 -1.59 26.59
N PHE A 139 7.19 -0.54 27.22
CA PHE A 139 6.53 -0.65 28.51
C PHE A 139 5.31 -1.58 28.45
N LEU A 140 4.48 -1.47 27.42
CA LEU A 140 3.31 -2.34 27.21
C LEU A 140 3.71 -3.81 27.03
N GLU A 141 4.71 -4.09 26.18
CA GLU A 141 5.28 -5.42 25.96
C GLU A 141 5.75 -6.06 27.27
N THR A 142 6.41 -5.27 28.12
CA THR A 142 7.02 -5.75 29.36
C THR A 142 6.00 -5.98 30.48
N HIS A 143 4.97 -5.11 30.60
CA HIS A 143 4.11 -5.08 31.79
C HIS A 143 2.69 -5.57 31.56
N VAL A 144 2.19 -5.50 30.32
CA VAL A 144 0.79 -5.85 30.01
C VAL A 144 0.72 -7.16 29.22
N GLY A 145 1.64 -7.36 28.29
CA GLY A 145 1.77 -8.59 27.52
C GLY A 145 2.41 -8.36 26.16
N ALA A 146 2.83 -9.45 25.52
CA ALA A 146 3.51 -9.42 24.23
C ALA A 146 2.54 -9.11 23.06
N VAL A 147 2.13 -7.85 22.92
CA VAL A 147 1.21 -7.32 21.90
C VAL A 147 1.68 -7.51 20.46
N PHE A 148 2.99 -7.64 20.25
CA PHE A 148 3.57 -7.88 18.93
C PHE A 148 3.84 -9.35 18.63
N LYS A 149 3.67 -10.25 19.61
CA LYS A 149 3.94 -11.69 19.42
C LYS A 149 3.09 -12.30 18.30
N ASN A 150 1.83 -11.87 18.20
CA ASN A 150 0.91 -12.30 17.16
C ASN A 150 0.62 -11.13 16.21
N LEU A 151 1.13 -11.22 14.99
CA LEU A 151 0.96 -10.16 13.99
C LEU A 151 -0.49 -9.95 13.56
N ASP A 152 -1.36 -10.95 13.73
CA ASP A 152 -2.79 -10.81 13.42
C ASP A 152 -3.52 -9.84 14.36
N ASP A 153 -2.96 -9.60 15.55
CA ASP A 153 -3.50 -8.62 16.49
C ASP A 153 -3.07 -7.19 16.12
N VAL A 154 -2.01 -7.05 15.33
CA VAL A 154 -1.48 -5.76 14.87
C VAL A 154 -2.21 -5.31 13.61
N ARG A 155 -3.20 -4.45 13.78
CA ARG A 155 -3.94 -3.88 12.64
C ARG A 155 -3.06 -2.99 11.77
N LYS A 156 -2.23 -2.15 12.41
CA LYS A 156 -1.45 -1.12 11.73
C LYS A 156 -0.35 -0.56 12.63
N LEU A 157 0.79 -0.26 12.03
CA LEU A 157 1.83 0.60 12.61
C LEU A 157 1.98 1.85 11.75
N LYS A 158 2.37 2.98 12.33
CA LYS A 158 2.85 4.13 11.56
C LYS A 158 4.27 4.46 11.97
N VAL A 159 5.10 4.68 10.98
CA VAL A 159 6.49 5.11 11.15
C VAL A 159 6.68 6.51 10.60
N ALA A 160 7.59 7.27 11.19
CA ALA A 160 8.06 8.54 10.68
C ALA A 160 9.23 8.30 9.72
N TRP A 161 9.12 8.78 8.48
CA TRP A 161 10.16 8.67 7.47
C TRP A 161 10.16 9.90 6.56
N GLU A 162 11.30 10.59 6.45
CA GLU A 162 11.47 11.82 5.64
C GLU A 162 10.35 12.87 5.84
N GLY A 163 9.91 13.05 7.08
CA GLY A 163 8.83 14.00 7.42
C GLY A 163 7.41 13.49 7.17
N HIS A 164 7.26 12.27 6.67
CA HIS A 164 5.98 11.61 6.44
C HIS A 164 5.64 10.61 7.54
N ARG A 165 4.34 10.44 7.80
CA ARG A 165 3.83 9.36 8.65
C ARG A 165 3.29 8.26 7.75
N ILE A 166 4.09 7.23 7.54
CA ILE A 166 3.77 6.13 6.64
C ILE A 166 3.15 5.01 7.45
N ALA A 167 1.95 4.60 7.05
CA ALA A 167 1.20 3.56 7.73
C ALA A 167 1.46 2.21 7.08
N LEU A 168 1.80 1.21 7.89
CA LEU A 168 2.13 -0.17 7.53
C LEU A 168 1.07 -1.13 8.08
N CYS A 169 0.75 -2.18 7.35
CA CYS A 169 -0.04 -3.31 7.84
C CYS A 169 0.47 -4.65 7.29
N PHE A 170 0.12 -5.74 7.98
CA PHE A 170 0.70 -7.06 7.76
C PHE A 170 -0.38 -8.12 7.46
N PRO A 171 -1.20 -7.97 6.41
CA PRO A 171 -2.28 -8.92 6.13
C PRO A 171 -1.76 -10.31 5.75
N LEU A 172 -2.58 -11.32 6.04
CA LEU A 172 -2.42 -12.67 5.50
C LEU A 172 -3.20 -12.76 4.18
N VAL A 173 -2.50 -12.95 3.06
CA VAL A 173 -3.10 -13.07 1.72
C VAL A 173 -2.75 -14.44 1.16
N ALA A 174 -3.77 -15.27 0.90
CA ALA A 174 -3.59 -16.65 0.46
C ALA A 174 -2.64 -17.48 1.36
N GLY A 175 -2.68 -17.23 2.68
CA GLY A 175 -1.81 -17.90 3.66
C GLY A 175 -0.38 -17.35 3.75
N LEU A 176 -0.05 -16.33 2.96
CA LEU A 176 1.25 -15.68 2.98
C LEU A 176 1.16 -14.31 3.64
N ARG A 177 2.13 -13.99 4.49
CA ARG A 177 2.22 -12.67 5.13
C ARG A 177 2.80 -11.66 4.13
N VAL A 178 2.11 -10.56 3.92
CA VAL A 178 2.53 -9.47 3.03
C VAL A 178 2.66 -8.19 3.85
N VAL A 179 3.61 -7.33 3.49
CA VAL A 179 3.75 -6.00 4.10
C VAL A 179 3.20 -4.95 3.16
N HIS A 180 2.16 -4.26 3.59
CA HIS A 180 1.54 -3.17 2.85
C HIS A 180 1.85 -1.84 3.53
N PHE A 181 2.00 -0.79 2.73
CA PHE A 181 2.00 0.57 3.21
C PHE A 181 0.97 1.42 2.47
N TRP A 182 0.36 2.38 3.15
CA TRP A 182 -0.52 3.35 2.52
C TRP A 182 0.29 4.54 2.03
N ASP A 183 0.27 4.78 0.72
CA ASP A 183 1.03 5.83 0.03
C ASP A 183 0.32 7.18 -0.05
N ASN A 184 -0.85 7.33 0.58
CA ASN A 184 -1.71 8.51 0.42
C ASN A 184 -1.07 9.85 0.84
N ARG A 185 0.18 9.84 1.30
CA ARG A 185 0.97 11.01 1.71
C ARG A 185 2.30 11.15 0.98
N VAL A 186 2.67 10.18 0.13
CA VAL A 186 3.94 10.15 -0.59
C VAL A 186 3.69 10.02 -2.09
N ASP A 187 4.49 10.66 -2.92
CA ASP A 187 4.42 10.48 -4.37
C ASP A 187 5.05 9.13 -4.81
N ASN A 188 4.89 8.76 -6.09
CA ASN A 188 5.41 7.49 -6.61
C ASN A 188 6.93 7.31 -6.45
N ASN A 189 7.70 8.40 -6.50
CA ASN A 189 9.15 8.36 -6.34
C ASN A 189 9.51 8.13 -4.88
N GLN A 190 8.86 8.86 -3.96
CA GLN A 190 8.99 8.67 -2.52
C GLN A 190 8.55 7.27 -2.09
N ALA A 191 7.43 6.77 -2.62
CA ALA A 191 6.95 5.40 -2.39
C ALA A 191 7.99 4.35 -2.81
N THR A 192 8.64 4.54 -3.97
CA THR A 192 9.71 3.66 -4.44
C THR A 192 10.93 3.73 -3.52
N ARG A 193 11.37 4.94 -3.16
CA ARG A 193 12.50 5.15 -2.24
C ARG A 193 12.25 4.55 -0.87
N PHE A 194 11.03 4.66 -0.36
CA PHE A 194 10.63 4.05 0.92
C PHE A 194 10.67 2.52 0.83
N ALA A 195 10.16 1.93 -0.26
CA ALA A 195 10.24 0.49 -0.47
C ALA A 195 11.68 -0.02 -0.55
N ASP A 196 12.54 0.69 -1.28
CA ASP A 196 13.96 0.34 -1.40
C ASP A 196 14.70 0.50 -0.07
N PHE A 197 14.39 1.54 0.70
CA PHE A 197 14.90 1.72 2.06
C PHE A 197 14.49 0.56 2.98
N MET A 198 13.22 0.17 2.96
CA MET A 198 12.69 -0.93 3.79
C MET A 198 13.32 -2.27 3.43
N ARG A 199 13.54 -2.53 2.14
CA ARG A 199 14.29 -3.70 1.68
C ARG A 199 15.74 -3.67 2.13
N ALA A 200 16.44 -2.55 1.93
CA ALA A 200 17.87 -2.44 2.20
C ALA A 200 18.19 -2.48 3.70
N GLN A 201 17.36 -1.85 4.54
CA GLN A 201 17.61 -1.70 5.97
C GLN A 201 17.01 -2.82 6.82
N PHE A 202 15.88 -3.38 6.41
CA PHE A 202 15.12 -4.34 7.20
C PHE A 202 14.82 -5.66 6.48
N GLY A 203 15.25 -5.80 5.21
CA GLY A 203 14.96 -7.00 4.42
C GLY A 203 13.47 -7.19 4.14
N LEU A 204 12.66 -6.14 4.23
CA LEU A 204 11.22 -6.20 4.03
C LEU A 204 10.86 -5.87 2.59
N GLU A 205 10.22 -6.81 1.90
CA GLU A 205 9.49 -6.52 0.67
C GLU A 205 8.16 -5.89 1.04
N ILE A 206 7.98 -4.62 0.68
CA ILE A 206 6.77 -3.85 1.00
C ILE A 206 6.08 -3.36 -0.26
N ARG A 207 4.75 -3.20 -0.19
CA ARG A 207 3.93 -2.74 -1.31
C ARG A 207 3.05 -1.58 -0.94
N SER A 208 2.92 -0.63 -1.86
CA SER A 208 1.88 0.38 -1.75
C SER A 208 0.52 -0.27 -1.99
N VAL A 209 -0.44 0.07 -1.13
CA VAL A 209 -1.86 -0.11 -1.40
C VAL A 209 -2.49 1.26 -1.58
N GLU A 210 -2.90 1.56 -2.82
CA GLU A 210 -3.75 2.71 -3.09
C GLU A 210 -5.02 2.59 -2.26
N THR A 211 -5.31 3.62 -1.46
CA THR A 211 -6.58 3.68 -0.75
C THR A 211 -7.65 3.94 -1.79
N ARG A 212 -8.52 2.95 -2.08
CA ARG A 212 -9.79 3.21 -2.79
C ARG A 212 -10.49 4.34 -2.05
N ARG A 213 -10.50 5.56 -2.61
CA ARG A 213 -11.33 6.65 -2.11
C ARG A 213 -12.77 6.16 -2.28
N ARG A 214 -13.42 5.83 -1.17
CA ARG A 214 -14.87 5.64 -1.12
C ARG A 214 -15.56 6.98 -1.37
#